data_AF-A0A537M7M2-F1
#
_entry.id   AF-A0A537M7M2-F1
#
_cell.length_a   1.000
_cell.length_b   1.000
_cell.length_c   1.000
_cell.angle_alpha   90.00
_cell.angle_beta   90.00
_cell.angle_gamma   90.00
#
_symmetry.space_group_name_H-M   'P 1'
#
loop_
_entity.id
_entity.type
_entity.pdbx_description
1 polymer ?
#
loop_
_entity_poly.entity_id
_entity_poly.type
_entity_poly.pdbx_seq_one_letter_code
_entity_poly.pdbx_strand_id
1 'polypeptide(L)'
;MPDHPALAALVTGDDEAVYRGELAVRREFGYPPYATLARVVASSGDREGAVRLAGQAAEAARACGVEVLGPAPARDGGRRGTVRFQCVLRAADGRAVRGAAREALGAAPARAGSRITVEMDPQEFL
;
A
#
# COMPACT_ATOMS: atom_id res chain seq x y z
N MET A 1 -4.48 -21.94 -27.36
CA MET A 1 -5.02 -20.56 -27.31
C MET A 1 -4.46 -19.95 -26.03
N PRO A 2 -3.93 -18.72 -26.01
CA PRO A 2 -3.39 -18.16 -24.79
C PRO A 2 -4.54 -17.85 -23.82
N ASP A 3 -4.48 -18.40 -22.61
CA ASP A 3 -5.54 -18.30 -21.59
C ASP A 3 -5.63 -16.90 -20.92
N HIS A 4 -4.71 -15.99 -21.25
CA HIS A 4 -4.66 -14.67 -20.67
C HIS A 4 -5.29 -13.62 -21.62
N PRO A 5 -6.29 -12.84 -21.18
CA PRO A 5 -7.00 -11.86 -22.01
C PRO A 5 -6.07 -10.87 -22.72
N ALA A 6 -5.04 -10.38 -22.04
CA ALA A 6 -4.04 -9.48 -22.64
C ALA A 6 -3.21 -10.14 -23.76
N LEU A 7 -2.94 -11.44 -23.67
CA LEU A 7 -2.24 -12.18 -24.72
C LEU A 7 -3.16 -12.45 -25.91
N ALA A 8 -4.46 -12.59 -25.69
CA ALA A 8 -5.44 -12.72 -26.75
C ALA A 8 -5.66 -11.39 -27.52
N ALA A 9 -5.63 -10.23 -26.85
CA ALA A 9 -5.70 -8.92 -27.51
C ALA A 9 -4.51 -8.65 -28.43
N LEU A 10 -3.28 -8.95 -27.99
CA LEU A 10 -2.09 -8.79 -28.83
C LEU A 10 -2.15 -9.60 -30.14
N VAL A 11 -2.84 -10.74 -30.13
CA VAL A 11 -3.03 -11.60 -31.30
C VAL A 11 -4.18 -11.12 -32.19
N THR A 12 -5.19 -10.46 -31.61
CA THR A 12 -6.43 -10.05 -32.30
C THR A 12 -6.45 -8.57 -32.72
N GLY A 13 -5.56 -7.74 -32.17
CA GLY A 13 -5.49 -6.29 -32.40
C GLY A 13 -6.62 -5.49 -31.74
N ASP A 14 -7.43 -6.12 -30.89
CA ASP A 14 -8.54 -5.48 -30.16
C ASP A 14 -8.10 -5.15 -28.73
N ASP A 15 -7.22 -4.16 -28.63
CA ASP A 15 -6.69 -3.67 -27.36
C ASP A 15 -7.82 -3.08 -26.49
N GLU A 16 -8.84 -2.49 -27.12
CA GLU A 16 -9.94 -1.78 -26.45
C GLU A 16 -10.82 -2.72 -25.62
N ALA A 17 -11.08 -3.94 -26.10
CA ALA A 17 -11.82 -4.95 -25.37
C ALA A 17 -11.12 -5.39 -24.08
N VAL A 18 -9.78 -5.49 -24.08
CA VAL A 18 -9.01 -5.82 -22.88
C VAL A 18 -8.99 -4.67 -21.89
N TYR A 19 -8.83 -3.43 -22.36
CA TYR A 19 -8.90 -2.24 -21.51
C TYR A 19 -10.23 -2.13 -20.77
N ARG A 20 -11.37 -2.39 -21.44
CA ARG A 20 -12.69 -2.36 -20.79
C ARG A 20 -12.83 -3.43 -19.70
N GLY A 21 -12.35 -4.65 -19.97
CA GLY A 21 -12.36 -5.74 -18.99
C GLY A 21 -11.50 -5.43 -17.76
N GLU A 22 -10.28 -4.93 -17.97
CA GLU A 22 -9.36 -4.59 -16.88
C GLU A 22 -9.89 -3.42 -16.02
N LEU A 23 -10.49 -2.40 -16.63
CA LEU A 23 -11.09 -1.28 -15.91
C LEU A 23 -12.27 -1.71 -15.02
N ALA A 24 -13.07 -2.70 -15.46
CA ALA A 24 -14.15 -3.25 -14.66
C ALA A 24 -13.62 -3.95 -13.40
N VAL A 25 -12.58 -4.78 -13.56
CA VAL A 25 -11.90 -5.46 -12.44
C VAL A 25 -11.27 -4.45 -11.49
N ARG A 26 -10.55 -3.44 -12.00
CA ARG A 26 -9.92 -2.39 -11.18
C ARG A 26 -10.96 -1.56 -10.41
N ARG A 27 -12.15 -1.35 -10.98
CA ARG A 27 -13.26 -0.66 -10.30
C ARG A 27 -13.85 -1.51 -9.19
N GLU A 28 -14.10 -2.79 -9.45
CA GLU A 28 -14.64 -3.75 -8.49
C GLU A 28 -13.70 -3.93 -7.29
N PHE A 29 -12.41 -4.12 -7.57
CA PHE A 29 -11.38 -4.28 -6.55
C PHE A 29 -10.72 -2.98 -6.14
N GLY A 30 -11.32 -1.82 -6.43
CA GLY A 30 -10.86 -0.48 -6.02
C GLY A 30 -9.33 -0.32 -6.09
N TYR A 31 -8.77 -0.58 -7.26
CA TYR A 31 -7.38 -0.30 -7.61
C TYR A 31 -7.32 1.02 -8.41
N PRO A 32 -6.16 1.69 -8.47
CA PRO A 32 -6.02 2.90 -9.29
C PRO A 32 -6.53 2.68 -10.72
N PRO A 33 -7.34 3.61 -11.27
CA PRO A 33 -7.62 4.98 -10.79
C PRO A 33 -8.79 5.13 -9.79
N TYR A 34 -9.48 4.05 -9.41
CA TYR A 34 -10.73 4.12 -8.64
C TYR A 34 -10.54 4.13 -7.13
N ALA A 35 -9.32 3.88 -6.66
CA ALA A 35 -8.91 4.14 -5.28
C ALA A 35 -7.47 4.62 -5.26
N THR A 36 -7.14 5.40 -4.23
CA THR A 36 -5.77 5.77 -3.91
C THR A 36 -5.22 4.75 -2.92
N LEU A 37 -3.95 4.40 -3.12
CA LEU A 37 -3.23 3.51 -2.22
C LEU A 37 -2.07 4.26 -1.59
N ALA A 38 -1.73 3.92 -0.35
CA ALA A 38 -0.48 4.34 0.23
C ALA A 38 0.15 3.20 1.02
N ARG A 39 1.44 2.98 0.82
CA ARG A 39 2.23 2.03 1.60
C ARG A 39 2.91 2.78 2.74
N VAL A 40 2.63 2.35 3.97
CA VAL A 40 3.28 2.84 5.18
C VAL A 40 4.28 1.79 5.63
N VAL A 41 5.55 2.16 5.81
CA VAL A 41 6.60 1.24 6.27
C VAL A 41 7.19 1.76 7.57
N ALA A 42 7.06 0.96 8.62
CA ALA A 42 7.67 1.17 9.92
C ALA A 42 8.96 0.35 10.03
N SER A 43 10.05 1.00 10.43
CA SER A 43 11.37 0.38 10.61
C SER A 43 11.86 0.59 12.04
N SER A 44 12.43 -0.46 12.65
CA SER A 44 13.11 -0.41 13.96
C SER A 44 14.36 -1.29 13.95
N GLY A 45 15.23 -1.15 14.95
CA GLY A 45 16.39 -2.03 15.16
C GLY A 45 16.01 -3.43 15.64
N ASP A 46 14.79 -3.60 16.16
CA ASP A 46 14.25 -4.84 16.69
C ASP A 46 12.83 -5.11 16.18
N ARG A 47 12.42 -6.38 16.24
CA ARG A 47 11.11 -6.80 15.73
C ARG A 47 9.94 -6.22 16.52
N GLU A 48 10.05 -6.16 17.84
CA GLU A 48 8.96 -5.72 18.71
C GLU A 48 8.66 -4.22 18.49
N GLY A 49 9.72 -3.41 18.40
CA GLY A 49 9.64 -2.00 18.05
C GLY A 49 9.01 -1.77 16.68
N ALA A 50 9.40 -2.56 15.66
CA ALA A 50 8.83 -2.42 14.32
C ALA A 50 7.34 -2.78 14.29
N VAL A 51 6.93 -3.86 14.97
CA VAL A 51 5.52 -4.29 15.06
C VAL A 51 4.68 -3.24 15.80
N ARG A 52 5.15 -2.76 16.97
CA ARG A 52 4.43 -1.73 17.74
C ARG A 52 4.26 -0.45 16.92
N LEU A 53 5.32 0.00 16.25
CA LEU A 53 5.29 1.20 15.44
C LEU A 53 4.34 1.07 14.24
N ALA A 54 4.35 -0.08 13.56
CA ALA A 54 3.41 -0.36 12.48
C ALA A 54 1.95 -0.40 12.98
N GLY A 55 1.72 -0.98 14.17
CA GLY A 55 0.41 -1.00 14.81
C GLY A 55 -0.10 0.40 15.14
N GLN A 56 0.74 1.26 15.73
CA GLN A 56 0.39 2.65 16.03
C GLN A 56 0.05 3.44 14.77
N ALA A 57 0.85 3.28 13.71
CA ALA A 57 0.60 3.91 12.42
C ALA A 57 -0.71 3.40 11.79
N ALA A 58 -1.00 2.10 11.90
CA ALA A 58 -2.23 1.51 11.40
C ALA A 58 -3.47 2.05 12.14
N GLU A 59 -3.43 2.14 13.47
CA GLU A 59 -4.54 2.68 14.27
C GLU A 59 -4.80 4.16 13.95
N ALA A 60 -3.75 4.98 13.86
CA ALA A 60 -3.87 6.39 13.49
C ALA A 60 -4.51 6.55 12.10
N ALA A 61 -4.12 5.71 11.14
CA ALA A 61 -4.73 5.71 9.82
C ALA A 61 -6.19 5.23 9.83
N ARG A 62 -6.52 4.18 10.58
CA ARG A 62 -7.91 3.66 10.72
C ARG A 62 -8.85 4.73 11.27
N ALA A 63 -8.39 5.53 12.23
CA ALA A 63 -9.17 6.63 12.79
C ALA A 63 -9.57 7.69 11.75
N CYS A 64 -8.89 7.76 10.61
CA CYS A 64 -9.23 8.63 9.48
C CYS A 64 -10.29 8.03 8.52
N GLY A 65 -10.80 6.83 8.80
CA GLY A 65 -11.85 6.19 8.00
C GLY A 65 -11.38 5.56 6.70
N VAL A 66 -10.08 5.27 6.56
CA VAL A 66 -9.53 4.52 5.42
C VAL A 66 -9.42 3.03 5.74
N GLU A 67 -9.48 2.18 4.73
CA GLU A 67 -9.16 0.77 4.88
C GLU A 67 -7.66 0.60 5.15
N VAL A 68 -7.30 -0.27 6.09
CA VAL A 68 -5.91 -0.55 6.46
C VAL A 68 -5.65 -2.05 6.42
N LEU A 69 -4.81 -2.49 5.48
CA LEU A 69 -4.38 -3.86 5.30
C LEU A 69 -3.02 -4.07 5.99
N GLY A 70 -2.91 -5.09 6.85
CA GLY A 70 -1.75 -5.32 7.71
C GLY A 70 -1.99 -4.87 9.16
N PRO A 71 -0.94 -4.76 10.00
CA PRO A 71 0.49 -4.78 9.67
C PRO A 71 1.06 -6.16 9.30
N ALA A 72 1.96 -6.19 8.32
CA ALA A 72 2.64 -7.40 7.87
C ALA A 72 4.16 -7.17 7.72
N PRO A 73 5.01 -8.22 7.77
CA PRO A 73 6.43 -8.08 7.46
C PRO A 73 6.64 -7.47 6.07
N ALA A 74 7.51 -6.47 5.96
CA ALA A 74 7.84 -5.88 4.67
C ALA A 74 8.77 -6.82 3.89
N ARG A 75 8.48 -7.04 2.60
CA ARG A 75 9.22 -7.98 1.73
C ARG A 75 10.43 -7.37 1.04
N ASP A 76 10.60 -6.06 1.13
CA ASP A 76 11.72 -5.35 0.55
C ASP A 76 13.00 -5.53 1.40
N GLY A 77 14.17 -5.47 0.78
CA GLY A 77 15.46 -5.60 1.46
C GLY A 77 15.79 -4.39 2.34
N GLY A 78 15.82 -4.58 3.66
CA GLY A 78 16.05 -3.49 4.63
C GLY A 78 17.51 -3.09 4.74
N ARG A 79 17.78 -1.97 5.45
CA ARG A 79 19.15 -1.68 5.91
C ARG A 79 19.59 -2.81 6.85
N ARG A 80 20.86 -3.20 6.77
CA ARG A 80 21.45 -4.23 7.64
C ARG A 80 21.17 -3.90 9.11
N GLY A 81 20.53 -4.83 9.83
CA GLY A 81 20.18 -4.65 11.25
C GLY A 81 18.86 -3.90 11.50
N THR A 82 18.02 -3.69 10.49
CA THR A 82 16.66 -3.13 10.68
C THR A 82 15.58 -4.17 10.36
N VAL A 83 14.54 -4.20 11.19
CA VAL A 83 13.31 -4.97 10.97
C VAL A 83 12.23 -4.03 10.47
N ARG A 84 11.48 -4.45 9.46
CA ARG A 84 10.48 -3.62 8.80
C ARG A 84 9.13 -4.30 8.71
N PHE A 85 8.10 -3.52 9.01
CA PHE A 85 6.70 -3.89 8.89
C PHE A 85 5.98 -2.85 8.06
N GLN A 86 4.98 -3.27 7.31
CA GLN A 86 4.22 -2.42 6.43
C GLN A 86 2.72 -2.57 6.61
N CYS A 87 2.01 -1.49 6.29
CA CYS A 87 0.57 -1.44 6.14
C CYS A 87 0.24 -0.81 4.78
N VAL A 88 -0.91 -1.18 4.21
CA VAL A 88 -1.45 -0.54 3.01
C VAL A 88 -2.71 0.21 3.41
N LEU A 89 -2.74 1.49 3.10
CA LEU A 89 -3.90 2.36 3.23
C LEU A 89 -4.65 2.39 1.90
N ARG A 90 -5.97 2.30 1.95
CA ARG A 90 -6.81 2.29 0.76
C ARG A 90 -8.11 3.04 0.99
N ALA A 91 -8.45 3.94 0.06
CA ALA A 91 -9.76 4.56 0.01
C ALA A 91 -10.06 5.08 -1.40
N ALA A 92 -11.35 5.18 -1.75
CA ALA A 92 -11.78 5.80 -3.00
C ALA A 92 -11.37 7.28 -3.10
N ASP A 93 -11.41 7.99 -1.96
CA ASP A 93 -10.96 9.39 -1.88
C ASP A 93 -9.47 9.48 -1.52
N GLY A 94 -8.65 9.93 -2.47
CA GLY A 94 -7.23 10.15 -2.25
C GLY A 94 -6.91 11.23 -1.21
N ARG A 95 -7.83 12.15 -0.91
CA ARG A 95 -7.67 13.11 0.20
C ARG A 95 -7.73 12.40 1.54
N ALA A 96 -8.62 11.43 1.71
CA ALA A 96 -8.70 10.60 2.91
C ALA A 96 -7.40 9.80 3.10
N VAL A 97 -6.87 9.18 2.04
CA VAL A 97 -5.59 8.45 2.11
C VAL A 97 -4.43 9.36 2.50
N ARG A 98 -4.33 10.55 1.89
CA ARG A 98 -3.29 11.53 2.25
C ARG A 98 -3.42 12.03 3.69
N GLY A 99 -4.64 12.18 4.20
CA GLY A 99 -4.90 12.51 5.61
C GLY A 99 -4.42 11.41 6.53
N ALA A 100 -4.85 10.17 6.28
CA ALA A 100 -4.46 8.99 7.04
C ALA A 100 -2.93 8.76 7.02
N ALA A 101 -2.28 8.97 5.88
CA ALA A 101 -0.83 8.92 5.75
C ALA A 101 -0.10 9.93 6.64
N ARG A 102 -0.64 11.15 6.79
CA ARG A 102 -0.07 12.18 7.67
C ARG A 102 -0.21 11.79 9.14
N GLU A 103 -1.36 11.29 9.54
CA GLU A 103 -1.57 10.80 10.92
C GLU A 103 -0.65 9.60 11.21
N ALA A 104 -0.50 8.67 10.26
CA ALA A 104 0.43 7.55 10.37
C ALA A 104 1.89 8.01 10.53
N LEU A 105 2.32 9.06 9.81
CA LEU A 105 3.66 9.65 9.99
C LEU A 105 3.84 10.27 11.38
N GLY A 106 2.79 10.90 11.91
CA GLY A 106 2.78 11.50 13.25
C GLY A 106 2.92 10.48 14.38
N ALA A 107 2.60 9.20 14.14
CA ALA A 107 2.77 8.13 15.12
C ALA A 107 4.24 7.78 15.41
N ALA A 108 5.20 8.25 14.59
CA ALA A 108 6.61 7.96 14.80
C ALA A 108 7.16 8.64 16.06
N PRO A 109 7.72 7.90 17.02
CA PRO A 109 8.37 8.52 18.17
C PRO A 109 9.65 9.24 17.72
N ALA A 110 9.97 10.37 18.37
CA ALA A 110 11.24 11.10 18.17
C ALA A 110 12.45 10.37 18.80
N ARG A 111 12.55 9.05 18.61
CA ARG A 111 13.63 8.21 19.13
C ARG A 111 14.58 7.78 18.02
N ALA A 112 15.87 7.70 18.34
CA ALA A 112 16.89 7.18 17.43
C ALA A 112 16.60 5.71 17.09
N GLY A 113 16.62 5.38 15.79
CA GLY A 113 16.49 4.00 15.30
C GLY A 113 15.08 3.56 14.86
N SER A 114 14.05 4.37 15.10
CA SER A 114 12.69 4.12 14.60
C SER A 114 12.32 5.12 13.50
N ARG A 115 11.68 4.64 12.43
CA ARG A 115 11.28 5.50 11.29
C ARG A 115 9.99 4.98 10.67
N ILE A 116 9.10 5.90 10.29
CA ILE A 116 7.96 5.64 9.40
C ILE A 116 8.25 6.33 8.06
N THR A 117 8.00 5.63 6.96
CA THR A 117 8.00 6.20 5.61
C THR A 117 6.66 5.91 4.94
N VAL A 118 6.20 6.84 4.09
CA VAL A 118 4.97 6.68 3.31
C VAL A 118 5.28 6.84 1.83
N GLU A 119 4.74 5.94 1.03
CA GLU A 119 4.77 5.98 -0.43
C GLU A 119 3.33 6.02 -0.95
N MET A 120 2.99 7.07 -1.71
CA MET A 120 1.68 7.21 -2.33
C MET A 120 1.68 6.50 -3.69
N ASP A 121 0.59 5.80 -4.00
CA ASP A 121 0.37 5.06 -5.24
C ASP A 121 1.59 4.20 -5.65
N PRO A 122 2.09 3.32 -4.75
CA PRO A 122 3.27 2.52 -5.02
C PRO A 122 3.01 1.63 -6.24
N GLN A 123 3.92 1.68 -7.21
CA GLN A 123 3.76 0.97 -8.48
C GLN A 123 3.99 -0.54 -8.34
N GLU A 124 4.69 -1.00 -7.29
CA GLU A 124 4.91 -2.42 -7.01
C GLU A 124 4.44 -2.81 -5.60
N PHE A 125 3.48 -3.73 -5.56
CA PHE A 125 3.06 -4.46 -4.35
C PHE A 125 3.49 -5.94 -4.37
N LEU A 126 4.04 -6.42 -5.48
CA LEU A 126 4.28 -7.83 -5.80
C LEU A 126 5.68 -8.31 -5.38
#